data_AF-A0AAU8MWX6-F1
#
_entry.id   AF-A0AAU8MWX6-F1
#
_cell.length_a   1.000
_cell.length_b   1.000
_cell.length_c   1.000
_cell.angle_alpha   90.00
_cell.angle_beta   90.00
_cell.angle_gamma   90.00
#
_symmetry.space_group_name_H-M   'P 1'
#
loop_
_entity.id
_entity.type
_entity.pdbx_description
1 polymer ?
#
loop_
_entity_poly.entity_id
_entity_poly.type
_entity_poly.pdbx_seq_one_letter_code
_entity_poly.pdbx_strand_id
1 'polypeptide(L)'
;MPVSQSTALSLRGQFRSLYTSLKRTGLLQRTPVVFCEGDSWFSTPLAMNLLDWIVSPAPDEEERGVPLFGQGGLFFRVERSGDHAARNPEAPKRSMFVREHIDDLMAWYSRFEFDLILLSAGGNDFVGPFLARTFAGHSGLDADAAFQRVLDSGQYARVREAYALFLQAAIAARPRVPVLAHTYDYPRLIGRSGPLTLGNIGVAAALKKSVGPWIGPHLGAISRGNPADTAAERRRFARLLIDGFERHVLRALKADPRFAATFDYVDLRGVLADDSDWFDEMHPTEAGFHDLAVRFRARIIAALPASKR
;
A
#
# COMPACT_ATOMS: atom_id res chain seq x y z
N MET A 1 -29.26 -7.88 -2.06
CA MET A 1 -28.07 -7.68 -1.22
C MET A 1 -28.58 -7.18 0.11
N PRO A 2 -28.18 -7.76 1.26
CA PRO A 2 -28.37 -7.05 2.53
C PRO A 2 -27.67 -5.69 2.38
N VAL A 3 -28.34 -4.64 2.83
CA VAL A 3 -28.21 -3.26 2.34
C VAL A 3 -26.93 -2.55 2.85
N SER A 4 -25.91 -3.29 3.30
CA SER A 4 -24.74 -2.73 3.98
C SER A 4 -23.41 -3.42 3.69
N GLN A 5 -23.36 -4.56 2.99
CA GLN A 5 -22.09 -5.30 2.84
C GLN A 5 -21.34 -4.92 1.56
N SER A 6 -20.11 -4.43 1.72
CA SER A 6 -19.19 -4.23 0.61
C SER A 6 -18.79 -5.57 -0.01
N THR A 7 -18.48 -5.55 -1.30
CA THR A 7 -18.05 -6.72 -2.05
C THR A 7 -16.71 -6.43 -2.72
N ALA A 8 -15.70 -7.27 -2.43
CA ALA A 8 -14.39 -7.22 -3.06
C ALA A 8 -14.22 -8.38 -4.06
N LEU A 9 -13.76 -8.07 -5.27
CA LEU A 9 -13.60 -9.04 -6.36
C LEU A 9 -12.28 -8.82 -7.09
N SER A 10 -11.53 -9.91 -7.30
CA SER A 10 -10.30 -9.89 -8.08
C SER A 10 -10.45 -10.38 -9.52
N LEU A 11 -11.52 -11.14 -9.81
CA LEU A 11 -11.80 -11.64 -11.15
C LEU A 11 -12.59 -10.61 -11.97
N ARG A 12 -12.00 -10.11 -13.07
CA ARG A 12 -12.62 -9.16 -14.02
C ARG A 12 -14.03 -9.58 -14.48
N GLY A 13 -14.29 -10.88 -14.60
CA GLY A 13 -15.59 -11.43 -15.00
C GLY A 13 -16.68 -11.27 -13.93
N GLN A 14 -16.35 -11.61 -12.68
CA GLN A 14 -17.26 -11.47 -11.54
C GLN A 14 -17.58 -9.99 -11.27
N PHE A 15 -16.54 -9.13 -11.28
CA PHE A 15 -16.72 -7.69 -11.12
C PHE A 15 -17.68 -7.12 -12.17
N ARG A 16 -17.47 -7.46 -13.45
CA ARG A 16 -18.34 -7.01 -14.55
C ARG A 16 -19.78 -7.45 -14.38
N SER A 17 -20.00 -8.69 -13.94
CA SER A 17 -21.34 -9.23 -13.70
C SER A 17 -22.08 -8.43 -12.62
N LEU A 18 -21.43 -8.22 -11.46
CA LEU A 18 -22.03 -7.48 -10.35
C LEU A 18 -22.22 -6.00 -10.70
N TYR A 19 -21.23 -5.36 -11.32
CA TYR A 19 -21.34 -3.98 -11.82
C TYR A 19 -22.54 -3.82 -12.77
N THR A 20 -22.72 -4.74 -13.72
CA THR A 20 -23.84 -4.70 -14.67
C THR A 20 -25.19 -4.86 -13.96
N SER A 21 -25.24 -5.72 -12.94
CA SER A 21 -26.44 -5.89 -12.11
C SER A 21 -26.79 -4.61 -11.33
N LEU A 22 -25.81 -3.98 -10.69
CA LEU A 22 -25.98 -2.69 -9.99
C LEU A 22 -26.44 -1.58 -10.96
N LYS A 23 -25.86 -1.54 -12.17
CA LYS A 23 -26.25 -0.58 -13.20
C LYS A 23 -27.70 -0.79 -13.64
N ARG A 24 -28.10 -2.03 -13.94
CA ARG A 24 -29.46 -2.38 -14.38
C ARG A 24 -30.52 -2.09 -13.31
N THR A 25 -30.17 -2.22 -12.05
CA THR A 25 -31.08 -1.99 -10.90
C THR A 25 -31.07 -0.55 -10.38
N GLY A 26 -30.28 0.35 -10.99
CA GLY A 26 -30.14 1.74 -10.56
C GLY A 26 -29.37 1.92 -9.24
N LEU A 27 -28.85 0.85 -8.64
CA LEU A 27 -28.08 0.89 -7.39
C LEU A 27 -26.70 1.53 -7.56
N LEU A 28 -26.14 1.50 -8.78
CA LEU A 28 -24.83 2.10 -9.08
C LEU A 28 -24.72 3.59 -8.68
N GLN A 29 -25.82 4.33 -8.62
CA GLN A 29 -25.82 5.75 -8.24
C GLN A 29 -25.54 6.02 -6.75
N ARG A 30 -25.72 5.00 -5.91
CA ARG A 30 -25.53 5.03 -4.45
C ARG A 30 -24.50 4.03 -3.92
N THR A 31 -24.00 3.16 -4.79
CA THR A 31 -22.94 2.19 -4.47
C THR A 31 -21.61 2.73 -5.00
N PRO A 32 -20.65 3.07 -4.12
CA PRO A 32 -19.30 3.42 -4.54
C PRO A 32 -18.60 2.25 -5.23
N VAL A 33 -17.94 2.54 -6.35
CA VAL A 33 -17.15 1.58 -7.13
C VAL A 33 -15.68 1.99 -7.07
N VAL A 34 -14.86 1.15 -6.46
CA VAL A 34 -13.47 1.49 -6.10
C VAL A 34 -12.50 0.56 -6.81
N PHE A 35 -11.50 1.14 -7.46
CA PHE A 35 -10.39 0.42 -8.06
C PHE A 35 -9.23 0.35 -7.07
N CYS A 36 -8.73 -0.84 -6.75
CA CYS A 36 -7.66 -1.05 -5.78
C CYS A 36 -6.49 -1.78 -6.44
N GLU A 37 -5.31 -1.19 -6.31
CA GLU A 37 -4.05 -1.73 -6.82
C GLU A 37 -2.99 -1.54 -5.73
N GLY A 38 -2.10 -2.51 -5.56
CA GLY A 38 -1.22 -2.44 -4.41
C GLY A 38 -0.26 -3.58 -4.18
N ASP A 39 0.47 -3.46 -3.08
CA ASP A 39 1.42 -4.43 -2.57
C ASP A 39 0.88 -5.19 -1.34
N SER A 40 1.78 -5.76 -0.53
CA SER A 40 1.43 -6.59 0.61
C SER A 40 0.65 -5.87 1.71
N TRP A 41 0.65 -4.53 1.80
CA TRP A 41 -0.22 -3.85 2.76
C TRP A 41 -1.71 -3.95 2.38
N PHE A 42 -2.02 -4.11 1.08
CA PHE A 42 -3.37 -4.36 0.59
C PHE A 42 -3.67 -5.84 0.32
N SER A 43 -2.66 -6.71 0.36
CA SER A 43 -2.81 -8.08 -0.17
C SER A 43 -2.17 -9.19 0.67
N THR A 44 -1.57 -8.87 1.82
CA THR A 44 -0.90 -9.90 2.62
C THR A 44 -1.93 -10.94 3.09
N PRO A 45 -1.65 -12.25 2.90
CA PRO A 45 -2.52 -13.31 3.41
C PRO A 45 -2.21 -13.69 4.86
N LEU A 46 -1.23 -13.02 5.50
CA LEU A 46 -0.76 -13.37 6.84
C LEU A 46 -1.71 -12.91 7.95
N ALA A 47 -2.60 -11.97 7.63
CA ALA A 47 -3.61 -11.37 8.51
C ALA A 47 -4.68 -10.72 7.61
N MET A 48 -5.81 -10.30 8.19
CA MET A 48 -6.64 -9.30 7.50
C MET A 48 -5.80 -8.04 7.29
N ASN A 49 -5.53 -7.74 6.03
CA ASN A 49 -4.68 -6.62 5.63
C ASN A 49 -5.46 -5.29 5.66
N LEU A 50 -4.78 -4.20 5.34
CA LEU A 50 -5.38 -2.86 5.38
C LEU A 50 -6.63 -2.77 4.48
N LEU A 51 -6.58 -3.36 3.30
CA LEU A 51 -7.71 -3.32 2.37
C LEU A 51 -8.85 -4.23 2.81
N ASP A 52 -8.55 -5.38 3.43
CA ASP A 52 -9.59 -6.24 4.02
C ASP A 52 -10.37 -5.49 5.10
N TRP A 53 -9.68 -4.76 5.99
CA TRP A 53 -10.30 -3.92 7.01
C TRP A 53 -10.99 -2.68 6.46
N ILE A 54 -10.60 -2.19 5.28
CA ILE A 54 -11.33 -1.12 4.59
C ILE A 54 -12.66 -1.66 4.04
N VAL A 55 -12.65 -2.84 3.43
CA VAL A 55 -13.82 -3.42 2.76
C VAL A 55 -14.79 -4.04 3.78
N SER A 56 -14.29 -4.66 4.83
CA SER A 56 -15.08 -5.40 5.82
C SER A 56 -15.03 -4.70 7.18
N PRO A 57 -16.19 -4.45 7.84
CA PRO A 57 -16.22 -3.90 9.19
C PRO A 57 -15.74 -4.96 10.19
N ALA A 58 -15.23 -4.53 11.35
CA ALA A 58 -15.21 -5.43 12.50
C ALA A 58 -16.66 -5.75 12.95
N PRO A 59 -16.94 -6.94 13.53
CA PRO A 59 -18.29 -7.29 13.95
C PRO A 59 -18.96 -6.26 14.88
N ASP A 60 -18.17 -5.66 15.78
CA ASP A 60 -18.61 -4.60 16.69
C ASP A 60 -18.80 -3.25 16.00
N GLU A 61 -18.06 -2.96 14.92
CA GLU A 61 -18.31 -1.82 14.04
C GLU A 61 -19.60 -1.99 13.23
N GLU A 62 -19.87 -3.20 12.74
CA GLU A 62 -21.11 -3.54 12.03
C GLU A 62 -22.32 -3.40 12.97
N GLU A 63 -22.22 -3.90 14.20
CA GLU A 63 -23.27 -3.75 15.23
C GLU A 63 -23.52 -2.29 15.60
N ARG A 64 -22.47 -1.46 15.65
CA ARG A 64 -22.57 -0.01 15.89
C ARG A 64 -23.01 0.80 14.68
N GLY A 65 -23.24 0.15 13.53
CA GLY A 65 -23.65 0.81 12.29
C GLY A 65 -22.61 1.78 11.76
N VAL A 66 -21.31 1.52 11.99
CA VAL A 66 -20.24 2.31 11.39
C VAL A 66 -20.42 2.25 9.87
N PRO A 67 -20.65 3.39 9.19
CA PRO A 67 -21.03 3.37 7.79
C PRO A 67 -19.89 2.80 6.95
N LEU A 68 -20.18 1.67 6.30
CA LEU A 68 -19.41 1.17 5.17
C LEU A 68 -19.96 1.83 3.92
N PHE A 69 -19.20 2.76 3.36
CA PHE A 69 -19.40 3.42 2.07
C PHE A 69 -20.82 3.30 1.47
N GLY A 70 -21.67 4.32 1.64
CA GLY A 70 -23.02 4.32 1.09
C GLY A 70 -23.88 3.17 1.63
N GLN A 71 -24.34 2.31 0.73
CA GLN A 71 -25.08 1.07 1.06
C GLN A 71 -24.21 -0.17 0.82
N GLY A 72 -22.92 -0.07 1.17
CA GLY A 72 -21.84 -0.98 0.78
C GLY A 72 -21.17 -0.55 -0.53
N GLY A 73 -19.89 -0.90 -0.69
CA GLY A 73 -19.08 -0.58 -1.88
C GLY A 73 -18.75 -1.80 -2.75
N LEU A 74 -18.46 -1.57 -4.03
CA LEU A 74 -17.95 -2.56 -4.97
C LEU A 74 -16.47 -2.30 -5.25
N PHE A 75 -15.60 -3.18 -4.77
CA PHE A 75 -14.15 -3.06 -4.87
C PHE A 75 -13.60 -4.02 -5.92
N PHE A 76 -12.90 -3.48 -6.92
CA PHE A 76 -12.08 -4.29 -7.81
C PHE A 76 -10.64 -4.33 -7.27
N ARG A 77 -10.14 -5.54 -7.02
CA ARG A 77 -8.89 -5.81 -6.31
C ARG A 77 -7.89 -6.50 -7.23
N VAL A 78 -6.79 -5.82 -7.54
CA VAL A 78 -5.71 -6.35 -8.39
C VAL A 78 -4.34 -6.35 -7.71
N GLU A 79 -4.31 -5.96 -6.45
CA GLU A 79 -3.10 -5.92 -5.63
C GLU A 79 -2.38 -7.27 -5.51
N ARG A 80 -1.06 -7.21 -5.26
CA ARG A 80 -0.23 -8.40 -5.15
C ARG A 80 0.99 -8.21 -4.23
N SER A 81 1.17 -9.13 -3.29
CA SER A 81 2.25 -9.05 -2.31
C SER A 81 3.62 -9.09 -2.97
N GLY A 82 4.48 -8.12 -2.64
CA GLY A 82 5.82 -7.95 -3.19
C GLY A 82 5.89 -7.12 -4.48
N ASP A 83 4.79 -6.47 -4.87
CA ASP A 83 4.80 -5.53 -5.98
C ASP A 83 5.48 -4.20 -5.62
N HIS A 84 6.07 -3.58 -6.63
CA HIS A 84 6.84 -2.34 -6.57
C HIS A 84 6.13 -1.28 -7.39
N ALA A 85 6.18 -0.02 -6.93
CA ALA A 85 5.71 1.09 -7.72
C ALA A 85 6.51 1.21 -9.03
N ALA A 86 7.84 1.23 -8.93
CA ALA A 86 8.73 1.42 -10.07
C ALA A 86 9.15 0.09 -10.72
N ARG A 87 9.81 0.21 -11.88
CA ARG A 87 10.39 -0.94 -12.57
C ARG A 87 11.38 -1.69 -11.67
N ASN A 88 11.09 -2.95 -11.36
CA ASN A 88 11.98 -3.89 -10.71
C ASN A 88 12.70 -4.76 -11.77
N PRO A 89 14.02 -4.62 -11.97
CA PRO A 89 14.76 -5.41 -12.95
C PRO A 89 14.85 -6.90 -12.62
N GLU A 90 14.84 -7.27 -11.34
CA GLU A 90 14.96 -8.67 -10.89
C GLU A 90 13.63 -9.42 -10.97
N ALA A 91 12.52 -8.68 -10.86
CA ALA A 91 11.19 -9.22 -10.99
C ALA A 91 10.29 -8.28 -11.82
N PRO A 92 10.46 -8.20 -13.15
CA PRO A 92 9.73 -7.24 -14.00
C PRO A 92 8.20 -7.33 -13.85
N LYS A 93 7.67 -8.55 -13.64
CA LYS A 93 6.24 -8.82 -13.39
C LYS A 93 5.70 -8.25 -12.08
N ARG A 94 6.56 -7.70 -11.23
CA ARG A 94 6.23 -7.03 -9.95
C ARG A 94 6.24 -5.51 -10.08
N SER A 95 6.46 -4.97 -11.27
CA SER A 95 6.50 -3.53 -11.50
C SER A 95 5.10 -3.02 -11.81
N MET A 96 4.46 -2.28 -10.92
CA MET A 96 3.06 -1.87 -11.12
C MET A 96 2.94 -0.73 -12.13
N PHE A 97 3.68 0.36 -11.92
CA PHE A 97 3.49 1.58 -12.69
C PHE A 97 4.50 1.71 -13.83
N VAL A 98 4.49 0.70 -14.70
CA VAL A 98 5.21 0.68 -15.97
C VAL A 98 4.21 0.69 -17.12
N ARG A 99 4.58 1.29 -18.26
CA ARG A 99 3.67 1.53 -19.38
C ARG A 99 2.94 0.27 -19.84
N GLU A 100 3.66 -0.85 -19.93
CA GLU A 100 3.11 -2.12 -20.42
C GLU A 100 1.98 -2.65 -19.53
N HIS A 101 2.06 -2.42 -18.21
CA HIS A 101 1.02 -2.85 -17.26
C HIS A 101 -0.08 -1.81 -17.11
N ILE A 102 0.28 -0.52 -17.14
CA ILE A 102 -0.69 0.59 -17.08
C ILE A 102 -1.63 0.55 -18.29
N ASP A 103 -1.12 0.31 -19.50
CA ASP A 103 -1.93 0.38 -20.72
C ASP A 103 -3.03 -0.70 -20.73
N ASP A 104 -2.72 -1.96 -20.37
CA ASP A 104 -3.74 -3.03 -20.22
C ASP A 104 -4.76 -2.68 -19.14
N LEU A 105 -4.27 -2.20 -17.99
CA LEU A 105 -5.10 -1.86 -16.85
C LEU A 105 -6.07 -0.72 -17.18
N MET A 106 -5.58 0.34 -17.83
CA MET A 106 -6.38 1.52 -18.18
C MET A 106 -7.39 1.24 -19.31
N ALA A 107 -7.04 0.37 -20.26
CA ALA A 107 -7.97 -0.10 -21.29
C ALA A 107 -9.18 -0.85 -20.70
N TRP A 108 -8.98 -1.56 -19.59
CA TRP A 108 -10.07 -2.19 -18.85
C TRP A 108 -10.80 -1.18 -17.93
N TYR A 109 -10.04 -0.39 -17.17
CA TYR A 109 -10.55 0.59 -16.20
C TYR A 109 -11.51 1.60 -16.84
N SER A 110 -11.19 2.10 -18.04
CA SER A 110 -12.01 3.07 -18.79
C SER A 110 -13.42 2.59 -19.14
N ARG A 111 -13.74 1.30 -18.99
CA ARG A 111 -15.07 0.72 -19.28
C ARG A 111 -16.06 0.82 -18.13
N PHE A 112 -15.62 1.29 -16.96
CA PHE A 112 -16.42 1.32 -15.74
C PHE A 112 -16.43 2.72 -15.10
N GLU A 113 -17.54 3.03 -14.42
CA GLU A 113 -17.70 4.28 -13.67
C GLU A 113 -17.12 4.11 -12.26
N PHE A 114 -15.79 4.06 -12.17
CA PHE A 114 -15.10 4.12 -10.88
C PHE A 114 -15.27 5.49 -10.23
N ASP A 115 -15.43 5.49 -8.91
CA ASP A 115 -15.57 6.68 -8.07
C ASP A 115 -14.26 7.05 -7.35
N LEU A 116 -13.35 6.09 -7.20
CA LEU A 116 -12.07 6.26 -6.50
C LEU A 116 -11.06 5.20 -6.94
N ILE A 117 -9.77 5.58 -6.92
CA ILE A 117 -8.63 4.66 -6.99
C ILE A 117 -7.91 4.64 -5.64
N LEU A 118 -7.60 3.46 -5.12
CA LEU A 118 -6.75 3.25 -3.95
C LEU A 118 -5.42 2.63 -4.38
N LEU A 119 -4.31 3.19 -3.90
CA LEU A 119 -2.95 2.72 -4.21
C LEU A 119 -2.15 2.40 -2.94
N SER A 120 -1.60 1.19 -2.87
CA SER A 120 -0.55 0.80 -1.89
C SER A 120 0.74 0.44 -2.63
N ALA A 121 1.72 1.34 -2.72
CA ALA A 121 2.98 1.02 -3.38
C ALA A 121 4.14 1.84 -2.83
N GLY A 122 5.36 1.38 -3.10
CA GLY A 122 6.59 2.08 -2.71
C GLY A 122 7.37 1.38 -1.61
N GLY A 123 6.76 0.56 -0.75
CA GLY A 123 7.46 -0.10 0.36
C GLY A 123 8.56 -1.03 -0.13
N ASN A 124 8.23 -1.91 -1.08
CA ASN A 124 9.19 -2.85 -1.67
C ASN A 124 10.31 -2.13 -2.46
N ASP A 125 10.08 -0.92 -2.96
CA ASP A 125 11.05 -0.13 -3.72
C ASP A 125 12.27 0.32 -2.91
N PHE A 126 12.22 0.28 -1.57
CA PHE A 126 13.28 0.76 -0.68
C PHE A 126 13.88 -0.32 0.24
N VAL A 127 13.57 -1.60 0.02
CA VAL A 127 14.03 -2.71 0.87
C VAL A 127 14.71 -3.82 0.05
N GLY A 128 15.21 -4.85 0.74
CA GLY A 128 15.74 -6.06 0.12
C GLY A 128 16.93 -5.78 -0.81
N PRO A 129 16.88 -6.24 -2.08
CA PRO A 129 17.95 -6.02 -3.04
C PRO A 129 18.35 -4.56 -3.25
N PHE A 130 17.43 -3.61 -3.08
CA PHE A 130 17.75 -2.18 -3.17
C PHE A 130 18.75 -1.78 -2.07
N LEU A 131 18.48 -2.12 -0.81
CA LEU A 131 19.38 -1.82 0.31
C LEU A 131 20.70 -2.57 0.17
N ALA A 132 20.67 -3.82 -0.26
CA ALA A 132 21.86 -4.61 -0.51
C ALA A 132 22.82 -3.92 -1.49
N ARG A 133 22.30 -3.39 -2.61
CA ARG A 133 23.10 -2.64 -3.58
C ARG A 133 23.54 -1.28 -3.06
N THR A 134 22.64 -0.54 -2.42
CA THR A 134 22.91 0.81 -1.92
C THR A 134 24.05 0.83 -0.90
N PHE A 135 24.16 -0.23 -0.09
CA PHE A 135 25.19 -0.36 0.94
C PHE A 135 26.33 -1.31 0.59
N ALA A 136 26.39 -1.84 -0.63
CA ALA A 136 27.50 -2.67 -1.07
C ALA A 136 28.83 -1.91 -0.93
N GLY A 137 29.81 -2.52 -0.25
CA GLY A 137 31.13 -1.92 -0.01
C GLY A 137 31.17 -0.79 1.03
N HIS A 138 30.07 -0.50 1.72
CA HIS A 138 30.00 0.53 2.76
C HIS A 138 30.03 -0.07 4.16
N SER A 139 30.59 0.66 5.12
CA SER A 139 30.60 0.30 6.54
C SER A 139 30.74 1.56 7.41
N GLY A 140 30.40 1.45 8.71
CA GLY A 140 30.60 2.54 9.66
C GLY A 140 29.73 3.78 9.38
N LEU A 141 28.56 3.58 8.76
CA LEU A 141 27.57 4.64 8.57
C LEU A 141 26.75 4.84 9.84
N ASP A 142 26.37 6.09 10.11
CA ASP A 142 25.22 6.41 10.95
C ASP A 142 23.95 6.45 10.09
N ALA A 143 22.79 6.61 10.71
CA ALA A 143 21.51 6.60 10.02
C ALA A 143 21.34 7.75 9.01
N ASP A 144 21.90 8.94 9.28
CA ASP A 144 21.83 10.07 8.35
C ASP A 144 22.70 9.83 7.12
N ALA A 145 23.94 9.36 7.30
CA ALA A 145 24.83 9.03 6.20
C ALA A 145 24.26 7.88 5.35
N ALA A 146 23.65 6.88 5.99
CA ALA A 146 22.95 5.80 5.29
C ALA A 146 21.74 6.31 4.50
N PHE A 147 20.94 7.21 5.08
CA PHE A 147 19.81 7.84 4.40
C PHE A 147 20.27 8.72 3.24
N GLN A 148 21.37 9.44 3.38
CA GLN A 148 21.95 10.22 2.29
C GLN A 148 22.30 9.33 1.09
N ARG A 149 22.81 8.11 1.30
CA ARG A 149 23.05 7.16 0.18
C ARG A 149 21.77 6.77 -0.55
N VAL A 150 20.65 6.66 0.18
CA VAL A 150 19.34 6.41 -0.43
C VAL A 150 18.89 7.62 -1.25
N LEU A 151 19.10 8.85 -0.76
CA LEU A 151 18.82 10.06 -1.53
C LEU A 151 19.67 10.12 -2.81
N ASP A 152 20.97 9.87 -2.69
CA ASP A 152 21.93 9.93 -3.80
C ASP A 152 21.65 8.86 -4.87
N SER A 153 21.00 7.75 -4.50
CA SER A 153 20.59 6.70 -5.45
C SER A 153 19.54 7.16 -6.48
N GLY A 154 18.85 8.28 -6.21
CA GLY A 154 17.74 8.75 -7.05
C GLY A 154 16.47 7.90 -6.97
N GLN A 155 16.41 6.90 -6.07
CA GLN A 155 15.30 5.96 -6.00
C GLN A 155 13.95 6.63 -5.70
N TYR A 156 13.91 7.66 -4.84
CA TYR A 156 12.68 8.43 -4.62
C TYR A 156 12.17 9.12 -5.89
N ALA A 157 13.07 9.67 -6.70
CA ALA A 157 12.69 10.29 -7.97
C ALA A 157 12.10 9.25 -8.93
N ARG A 158 12.73 8.07 -9.03
CA ARG A 158 12.25 6.95 -9.85
C ARG A 158 10.86 6.45 -9.42
N VAL A 159 10.62 6.30 -8.12
CA VAL A 159 9.30 5.91 -7.59
C VAL A 159 8.27 7.00 -7.87
N ARG A 160 8.61 8.27 -7.64
CA ARG A 160 7.75 9.42 -7.96
C ARG A 160 7.37 9.47 -9.43
N GLU A 161 8.31 9.23 -10.34
CA GLU A 161 8.06 9.20 -11.78
C GLU A 161 7.14 8.04 -12.18
N ALA A 162 7.28 6.88 -11.54
CA ALA A 162 6.40 5.75 -11.75
C ALA A 162 4.95 6.07 -11.32
N TYR A 163 4.78 6.66 -10.14
CA TYR A 163 3.48 7.19 -9.70
C TYR A 163 2.93 8.23 -10.69
N ALA A 164 3.75 9.19 -11.12
CA ALA A 164 3.32 10.21 -12.07
C ALA A 164 2.84 9.60 -13.40
N LEU A 165 3.50 8.53 -13.88
CA LEU A 165 3.06 7.80 -15.08
C LEU A 165 1.67 7.17 -14.88
N PHE A 166 1.43 6.53 -13.75
CA PHE A 166 0.11 5.98 -13.42
C PHE A 166 -0.95 7.08 -13.33
N LEU A 167 -0.68 8.16 -12.59
CA LEU A 167 -1.60 9.28 -12.40
C LEU A 167 -1.97 9.95 -13.73
N GLN A 168 -1.00 10.16 -14.62
CA GLN A 168 -1.26 10.71 -15.96
C GLN A 168 -2.20 9.81 -16.75
N ALA A 169 -1.99 8.49 -16.72
CA ALA A 169 -2.84 7.54 -17.43
C ALA A 169 -4.25 7.46 -16.82
N ALA A 170 -4.36 7.46 -15.49
CA ALA A 170 -5.64 7.48 -14.77
C ALA A 170 -6.44 8.75 -15.08
N ILE A 171 -5.79 9.92 -15.06
CA ILE A 171 -6.41 11.21 -15.41
C ILE A 171 -6.84 11.22 -16.89
N ALA A 172 -5.99 10.73 -17.79
CA ALA A 172 -6.33 10.65 -19.21
C ALA A 172 -7.55 9.75 -19.48
N ALA A 173 -7.66 8.63 -18.74
CA ALA A 173 -8.81 7.74 -18.82
C ALA A 173 -10.07 8.35 -18.17
N ARG A 174 -9.92 8.97 -16.98
CA ARG A 174 -11.02 9.47 -16.14
C ARG A 174 -10.56 10.67 -15.29
N PRO A 175 -10.65 11.92 -15.78
CA PRO A 175 -9.98 13.08 -15.16
C PRO A 175 -10.55 13.52 -13.79
N ARG A 176 -11.74 13.03 -13.41
CA ARG A 176 -12.43 13.41 -12.16
C ARG A 176 -12.39 12.34 -11.08
N VAL A 177 -11.74 11.20 -11.33
CA VAL A 177 -11.68 10.12 -10.35
C VAL A 177 -10.52 10.36 -9.40
N PRO A 178 -10.77 10.65 -8.11
CA PRO A 178 -9.70 10.82 -7.14
C PRO A 178 -8.83 9.56 -7.03
N VAL A 179 -7.58 9.77 -6.66
CA VAL A 179 -6.59 8.74 -6.37
C VAL A 179 -6.09 8.97 -4.95
N LEU A 180 -6.28 8.00 -4.07
CA LEU A 180 -5.76 8.01 -2.71
C LEU A 180 -4.66 6.96 -2.55
N ALA A 181 -3.46 7.42 -2.22
CA ALA A 181 -2.40 6.55 -1.72
C ALA A 181 -2.30 6.61 -0.18
N HIS A 182 -1.29 5.98 0.39
CA HIS A 182 -0.95 6.14 1.79
C HIS A 182 0.56 6.07 2.01
N THR A 183 1.03 6.63 3.14
CA THR A 183 2.35 6.27 3.66
C THR A 183 2.29 4.88 4.28
N TYR A 184 3.45 4.27 4.51
CA TYR A 184 3.57 3.22 5.51
C TYR A 184 3.73 3.85 6.91
N ASP A 185 3.67 3.03 7.95
CA ASP A 185 4.07 3.44 9.30
C ASP A 185 5.52 3.01 9.57
N TYR A 186 6.08 3.47 10.68
CA TYR A 186 7.47 3.31 11.07
C TYR A 186 7.77 1.88 11.55
N PRO A 187 8.59 1.11 10.81
CA PRO A 187 8.96 -0.24 11.22
C PRO A 187 9.65 -0.26 12.58
N ARG A 188 9.20 -1.15 13.46
CA ARG A 188 9.72 -1.26 14.83
C ARG A 188 10.59 -2.49 15.05
N LEU A 189 10.25 -3.59 14.38
CA LEU A 189 10.82 -4.92 14.60
C LEU A 189 11.92 -5.28 13.60
N ILE A 190 12.82 -4.34 13.29
CA ILE A 190 13.86 -4.50 12.26
C ILE A 190 14.63 -5.82 12.42
N GLY A 191 14.65 -6.63 11.35
CA GLY A 191 15.31 -7.94 11.32
C GLY A 191 14.46 -9.11 11.81
N ARG A 192 13.23 -8.88 12.29
CA ARG A 192 12.29 -9.95 12.66
C ARG A 192 11.61 -10.53 11.42
N SER A 193 11.77 -11.83 11.19
CA SER A 193 10.96 -12.57 10.23
C SER A 193 9.56 -12.86 10.76
N GLY A 194 8.58 -12.94 9.87
CA GLY A 194 7.22 -13.38 10.18
C GLY A 194 7.12 -14.91 10.21
N PRO A 195 6.62 -15.54 11.29
CA PRO A 195 6.44 -16.99 11.35
C PRO A 195 5.36 -17.45 10.36
N LEU A 196 5.62 -18.52 9.61
CA LEU A 196 4.60 -19.14 8.75
C LEU A 196 3.85 -20.24 9.49
N THR A 197 2.55 -20.06 9.72
CA THR A 197 1.66 -21.05 10.33
C THR A 197 0.80 -21.75 9.27
N LEU A 198 0.30 -22.96 9.59
CA LEU A 198 -0.61 -23.72 8.72
C LEU A 198 -1.90 -22.94 8.39
N GLY A 199 -2.33 -22.05 9.28
CA GLY A 199 -3.52 -21.20 9.10
C GLY A 199 -3.35 -20.08 8.07
N ASN A 200 -2.12 -19.64 7.79
CA ASN A 200 -1.89 -18.42 7.00
C ASN A 200 -1.51 -18.70 5.53
N ILE A 201 -1.01 -19.89 5.17
CA ILE A 201 -0.48 -20.16 3.81
C ILE A 201 -0.81 -21.59 3.27
N GLY A 202 -1.55 -22.42 4.02
CA GLY A 202 -1.84 -23.79 3.58
C GLY A 202 -0.56 -24.62 3.33
N VAL A 203 -0.59 -25.57 2.39
CA VAL A 203 0.50 -26.56 2.18
C VAL A 203 1.87 -25.93 1.85
N ALA A 204 1.92 -24.68 1.38
CA ALA A 204 3.18 -23.97 1.11
C ALA A 204 3.98 -23.59 2.38
N ALA A 205 3.36 -23.59 3.56
CA ALA A 205 4.05 -23.46 4.85
C ALA A 205 5.00 -24.64 5.15
N ALA A 206 4.82 -25.80 4.48
CA ALA A 206 5.70 -26.95 4.67
C ALA A 206 7.10 -26.76 4.03
N LEU A 207 7.25 -25.84 3.07
CA LEU A 207 8.49 -25.65 2.30
C LEU A 207 9.27 -24.37 2.67
N LYS A 208 8.62 -23.36 3.26
CA LYS A 208 9.26 -22.17 3.84
C LYS A 208 8.73 -21.95 5.25
N LYS A 209 9.63 -21.83 6.23
CA LYS A 209 9.28 -21.67 7.66
C LYS A 209 9.04 -20.21 8.08
N SER A 210 9.40 -19.24 7.25
CA SER A 210 9.22 -17.81 7.52
C SER A 210 9.15 -16.97 6.24
N VAL A 211 8.63 -15.75 6.36
CA VAL A 211 8.74 -14.68 5.34
C VAL A 211 9.59 -13.54 5.91
N GLY A 212 10.41 -12.91 5.06
CA GLY A 212 11.37 -11.91 5.49
C GLY A 212 12.57 -12.51 6.25
N PRO A 213 13.51 -11.67 6.72
CA PRO A 213 13.44 -10.22 6.75
C PRO A 213 14.01 -9.58 5.47
N TRP A 214 13.50 -8.42 5.09
CA TRP A 214 13.81 -7.59 3.93
C TRP A 214 14.64 -6.34 4.25
N ILE A 215 14.69 -5.87 5.49
CA ILE A 215 15.38 -4.65 5.94
C ILE A 215 16.61 -5.07 6.74
N GLY A 216 16.41 -5.73 7.88
CA GLY A 216 17.47 -6.04 8.84
C GLY A 216 18.75 -6.65 8.25
N PRO A 217 18.67 -7.68 7.37
CA PRO A 217 19.84 -8.30 6.75
C PRO A 217 20.74 -7.36 5.94
N HIS A 218 20.22 -6.22 5.52
CA HIS A 218 20.94 -5.27 4.67
C HIS A 218 21.45 -4.03 5.42
N LEU A 219 21.20 -3.93 6.74
CA LEU A 219 21.63 -2.78 7.54
C LEU A 219 22.99 -2.96 8.23
N GLY A 220 23.79 -3.95 7.79
CA GLY A 220 25.12 -4.22 8.35
C GLY A 220 26.08 -3.03 8.26
N ALA A 221 25.95 -2.20 7.22
CA ALA A 221 26.76 -0.99 7.01
C ALA A 221 26.48 0.12 8.05
N ILE A 222 25.32 0.08 8.71
CA ILE A 222 24.93 1.01 9.76
C ILE A 222 25.45 0.46 11.09
N SER A 223 26.64 0.90 11.46
CA SER A 223 27.42 0.37 12.58
C SER A 223 28.36 1.40 13.22
N ARG A 224 28.18 2.69 12.91
CA ARG A 224 29.03 3.74 13.48
C ARG A 224 28.83 3.87 14.99
N GLY A 225 29.93 3.97 15.72
CA GLY A 225 29.92 4.28 17.15
C GLY A 225 29.81 3.04 18.04
N ASN A 226 29.13 3.19 19.17
CA ASN A 226 29.01 2.14 20.17
C ASN A 226 28.10 1.00 19.67
N PRO A 227 28.50 -0.28 19.76
CA PRO A 227 27.63 -1.41 19.42
C PRO A 227 26.26 -1.38 20.10
N ALA A 228 26.15 -0.82 21.30
CA ALA A 228 24.88 -0.67 22.02
C ALA A 228 23.86 0.22 21.29
N ASP A 229 24.32 1.19 20.50
CA ASP A 229 23.47 2.16 19.80
C ASP A 229 23.05 1.68 18.40
N THR A 230 23.67 0.61 17.89
CA THR A 230 23.46 0.12 16.52
C THR A 230 22.00 -0.22 16.23
N ALA A 231 21.28 -0.82 17.18
CA ALA A 231 19.87 -1.14 17.00
C ALA A 231 18.99 0.13 16.90
N ALA A 232 19.32 1.16 17.68
CA ALA A 232 18.61 2.44 17.64
C ALA A 232 18.87 3.17 16.31
N GLU A 233 20.11 3.20 15.84
CA GLU A 233 20.49 3.79 14.54
C GLU A 233 19.79 3.09 13.37
N ARG A 234 19.72 1.76 13.37
CA ARG A 234 19.00 1.00 12.34
C ARG A 234 17.50 1.30 12.31
N ARG A 235 16.87 1.41 13.49
CA ARG A 235 15.47 1.85 13.58
C ARG A 235 15.28 3.28 13.11
N ARG A 236 16.20 4.19 13.48
CA ARG A 236 16.19 5.58 13.02
C ARG A 236 16.30 5.65 11.50
N PHE A 237 17.20 4.89 10.89
CA PHE A 237 17.31 4.79 9.42
C PHE A 237 16.01 4.29 8.78
N ALA A 238 15.40 3.23 9.31
CA ALA A 238 14.12 2.74 8.78
C ALA A 238 13.00 3.79 8.85
N ARG A 239 12.97 4.61 9.91
CA ARG A 239 12.06 5.77 9.99
C ARG A 239 12.35 6.80 8.91
N LEU A 240 13.62 7.12 8.68
CA LEU A 240 14.03 8.05 7.63
C LEU A 240 13.62 7.56 6.22
N LEU A 241 13.62 6.25 5.96
CA LEU A 241 13.12 5.70 4.69
C LEU A 241 11.64 6.05 4.46
N ILE A 242 10.80 5.89 5.49
CA ILE A 242 9.37 6.22 5.43
C ILE A 242 9.15 7.73 5.31
N ASP A 243 9.90 8.53 6.06
CA ASP A 243 9.82 9.99 5.96
C ASP A 243 10.28 10.51 4.59
N GLY A 244 11.30 9.87 4.01
CA GLY A 244 11.75 10.15 2.65
C GLY A 244 10.69 9.79 1.62
N PHE A 245 9.99 8.66 1.78
CA PHE A 245 8.91 8.25 0.88
C PHE A 245 7.76 9.27 0.92
N GLU A 246 7.30 9.65 2.11
CA GLU A 246 6.29 10.69 2.27
C GLU A 246 6.74 12.01 1.64
N ARG A 247 7.96 12.46 1.94
CA ARG A 247 8.45 13.76 1.49
C ARG A 247 8.69 13.84 0.00
N HIS A 248 9.43 12.88 -0.55
CA HIS A 248 9.99 12.96 -1.89
C HIS A 248 9.09 12.31 -2.94
N VAL A 249 8.12 11.51 -2.53
CA VAL A 249 7.14 10.88 -3.43
C VAL A 249 5.75 11.48 -3.21
N LEU A 250 5.10 11.15 -2.09
CA LEU A 250 3.67 11.43 -1.92
C LEU A 250 3.37 12.92 -1.80
N ARG A 251 4.04 13.63 -0.90
CA ARG A 251 3.87 15.08 -0.73
C ARG A 251 4.28 15.85 -1.98
N ALA A 252 5.35 15.41 -2.66
CA ALA A 252 5.80 16.01 -3.90
C ALA A 252 4.76 15.88 -5.01
N LEU A 253 4.11 14.70 -5.15
CA LEU A 253 3.03 14.49 -6.11
C LEU A 253 1.78 15.28 -5.77
N LYS A 254 1.41 15.33 -4.49
CA LYS A 254 0.26 16.13 -4.02
C LYS A 254 0.45 17.62 -4.31
N ALA A 255 1.67 18.12 -4.19
CA ALA A 255 2.02 19.51 -4.49
C ALA A 255 2.18 19.80 -5.99
N ASP A 256 2.26 18.77 -6.84
CA ASP A 256 2.40 18.94 -8.29
C ASP A 256 1.07 19.44 -8.89
N PRO A 257 1.03 20.62 -9.56
CA PRO A 257 -0.19 21.17 -10.12
C PRO A 257 -0.90 20.26 -11.12
N ARG A 258 -0.16 19.34 -11.77
CA ARG A 258 -0.73 18.35 -12.70
C ARG A 258 -1.63 17.35 -12.00
N PHE A 259 -1.42 17.11 -10.70
CA PHE A 259 -2.09 16.07 -9.93
C PHE A 259 -2.86 16.59 -8.72
N ALA A 260 -2.66 17.84 -8.30
CA ALA A 260 -3.22 18.42 -7.07
C ALA A 260 -4.76 18.32 -6.95
N ALA A 261 -5.48 18.27 -8.07
CA ALA A 261 -6.95 18.11 -8.08
C ALA A 261 -7.42 16.64 -8.00
N THR A 262 -6.52 15.69 -8.22
CA THR A 262 -6.86 14.27 -8.39
C THR A 262 -6.16 13.38 -7.36
N PHE A 263 -4.94 13.71 -6.94
CA PHE A 263 -4.12 12.89 -6.07
C PHE A 263 -4.05 13.45 -4.65
N ASP A 264 -4.30 12.59 -3.68
CA ASP A 264 -4.03 12.83 -2.27
C ASP A 264 -3.52 11.53 -1.62
N TYR A 265 -3.07 11.61 -0.37
CA TYR A 265 -2.64 10.43 0.38
C TYR A 265 -3.04 10.54 1.85
N VAL A 266 -3.14 9.38 2.49
CA VAL A 266 -3.35 9.26 3.94
C VAL A 266 -1.99 9.10 4.62
N ASP A 267 -1.68 10.01 5.54
CA ASP A 267 -0.50 9.89 6.38
C ASP A 267 -0.81 8.92 7.54
N LEU A 268 -0.22 7.74 7.45
CA LEU A 268 -0.36 6.65 8.41
C LEU A 268 0.81 6.59 9.40
N ARG A 269 1.77 7.51 9.32
CA ARG A 269 2.94 7.49 10.21
C ARG A 269 2.53 7.79 11.66
N GLY A 270 3.12 7.04 12.58
CA GLY A 270 2.93 7.17 14.03
C GLY A 270 1.55 6.74 14.52
N VAL A 271 0.82 5.91 13.76
CA VAL A 271 -0.41 5.26 14.24
C VAL A 271 -0.05 4.12 15.19
N LEU A 272 0.89 3.28 14.76
CA LEU A 272 1.34 2.07 15.44
C LEU A 272 2.50 2.41 16.38
N ALA A 273 2.16 2.56 17.66
CA ALA A 273 3.09 3.01 18.68
C ALA A 273 3.90 1.87 19.30
N ASP A 274 3.39 0.64 19.27
CA ASP A 274 3.90 -0.47 20.05
C ASP A 274 4.47 -1.60 19.18
N ASP A 275 5.44 -2.32 19.73
CA ASP A 275 6.06 -3.48 19.07
C ASP A 275 5.04 -4.60 18.81
N SER A 276 3.97 -4.68 19.60
CA SER A 276 2.85 -5.63 19.44
C SER A 276 1.99 -5.36 18.22
N ASP A 277 2.05 -4.15 17.67
CA ASP A 277 1.28 -3.76 16.49
C ASP A 277 1.87 -4.37 15.20
N TRP A 278 3.05 -4.98 15.29
CA TRP A 278 3.83 -5.50 14.17
C TRP A 278 3.97 -7.01 14.24
N PHE A 279 3.63 -7.67 13.13
CA PHE A 279 3.80 -9.11 12.98
C PHE A 279 5.26 -9.47 12.64
N ASP A 280 5.83 -8.72 11.69
CA ASP A 280 7.21 -8.80 11.27
C ASP A 280 7.80 -7.38 11.10
N GLU A 281 8.98 -7.28 10.49
CA GLU A 281 9.63 -5.98 10.29
C GLU A 281 8.97 -5.05 9.25
N MET A 282 7.97 -5.49 8.48
CA MET A 282 7.30 -4.68 7.45
C MET A 282 5.77 -4.66 7.57
N HIS A 283 5.19 -5.69 8.17
CA HIS A 283 3.74 -5.90 8.20
C HIS A 283 3.20 -5.75 9.62
N PRO A 284 2.20 -4.87 9.80
CA PRO A 284 1.37 -4.84 10.99
C PRO A 284 0.69 -6.18 11.29
N THR A 285 0.24 -6.36 12.53
CA THR A 285 -0.72 -7.40 12.90
C THR A 285 -2.11 -7.06 12.36
N GLU A 286 -3.05 -7.99 12.49
CA GLU A 286 -4.46 -7.75 12.18
C GLU A 286 -5.02 -6.53 12.93
N ALA A 287 -4.74 -6.41 14.23
CA ALA A 287 -5.14 -5.25 15.03
C ALA A 287 -4.46 -3.95 14.55
N GLY A 288 -3.16 -4.01 14.24
CA GLY A 288 -2.45 -2.85 13.69
C GLY A 288 -3.03 -2.39 12.35
N PHE A 289 -3.36 -3.31 11.44
CA PHE A 289 -4.03 -2.95 10.19
C PHE A 289 -5.43 -2.37 10.41
N HIS A 290 -6.17 -2.85 11.41
CA HIS A 290 -7.47 -2.28 11.77
C HIS A 290 -7.35 -0.80 12.18
N ASP A 291 -6.40 -0.46 13.05
CA ASP A 291 -6.18 0.91 13.50
C ASP A 291 -5.79 1.86 12.35
N LEU A 292 -4.98 1.36 11.42
CA LEU A 292 -4.65 2.07 10.18
C LEU A 292 -5.88 2.28 9.29
N ALA A 293 -6.72 1.26 9.15
CA ALA A 293 -7.91 1.29 8.30
C ALA A 293 -8.92 2.34 8.79
N VAL A 294 -9.07 2.55 10.09
CA VAL A 294 -9.95 3.60 10.65
C VAL A 294 -9.60 4.98 10.08
N ARG A 295 -8.31 5.36 10.09
CA ARG A 295 -7.87 6.64 9.51
C ARG A 295 -8.06 6.70 7.99
N PHE A 296 -7.84 5.58 7.30
CA PHE A 296 -7.99 5.52 5.85
C PHE A 296 -9.46 5.63 5.41
N ARG A 297 -10.38 4.89 6.04
CA ARG A 297 -11.82 4.91 5.73
C ARG A 297 -12.39 6.33 5.75
N ALA A 298 -12.02 7.14 6.76
CA ALA A 298 -12.45 8.54 6.84
C ALA A 298 -12.05 9.37 5.61
N ARG A 299 -10.85 9.15 5.06
CA ARG A 299 -10.37 9.84 3.86
C ARG A 299 -11.04 9.32 2.59
N ILE A 300 -11.33 8.03 2.53
CA ILE A 300 -12.09 7.43 1.43
C ILE A 300 -13.49 8.05 1.37
N ILE A 301 -14.23 8.06 2.49
CA ILE A 301 -15.58 8.63 2.56
C ILE A 301 -15.57 10.11 2.13
N ALA A 302 -14.58 10.89 2.57
CA ALA A 302 -14.45 12.29 2.17
C ALA A 302 -14.23 12.48 0.66
N ALA A 303 -13.51 11.55 0.01
CA ALA A 303 -13.23 11.59 -1.43
C ALA A 303 -14.41 11.10 -2.29
N LEU A 304 -15.34 10.33 -1.74
CA LEU A 304 -16.48 9.80 -2.50
C LEU A 304 -17.52 10.89 -2.84
N PRO A 305 -18.24 10.75 -3.97
CA PRO A 305 -19.39 11.59 -4.30
C PRO A 305 -20.43 11.54 -3.18
N ALA A 306 -21.07 12.67 -2.87
CA ALA A 306 -22.01 12.78 -1.75
C ALA A 306 -23.17 11.76 -1.80
N SER A 307 -23.62 11.36 -3.00
CA SER A 307 -24.68 10.35 -3.18
C SER A 307 -24.23 8.92 -2.88
N LYS A 308 -22.93 8.69 -2.69
CA LYS A 308 -22.28 7.38 -2.51
C LYS A 308 -21.48 7.28 -1.21
N ARG A 309 -21.61 8.27 -0.32
CA ARG A 309 -20.97 8.27 1.01
C ARG A 309 -21.76 7.43 1.99
#